data_AF-A0A3D1BE90-F1
#
_entry.id   AF-A0A3D1BE90-F1
#
_cell.length_a   1.000
_cell.length_b   1.000
_cell.length_c   1.000
_cell.angle_alpha   90.00
_cell.angle_beta   90.00
_cell.angle_gamma   90.00
#
_symmetry.space_group_name_H-M   'P 1'
#
loop_
_entity.id
_entity.type
_entity.pdbx_description
1 polymer ?
#
loop_
_entity_poly.entity_id
_entity_poly.type
_entity_poly.pdbx_seq_one_letter_code
_entity_poly.pdbx_strand_id
1 'polypeptide(L)' 'MKIHLLDADLHFPPVSAAGDHGLLAVGGDLSPARLMAAYEHG' A
#
# COMPACT_ATOMS: atom_id res chain seq x y z
N MET A 1 -4.83 -1.76 15.59
CA MET A 1 -4.30 -1.21 14.34
C MET A 1 -3.54 -2.32 13.61
N LYS A 2 -3.91 -2.64 12.37
CA LYS A 2 -3.26 -3.69 11.56
C LYS A 2 -2.58 -3.01 10.39
N ILE A 3 -1.26 -3.22 10.24
CA ILE A 3 -0.49 -2.71 9.11
C ILE A 3 -0.19 -3.88 8.18
N HIS A 4 -0.40 -3.68 6.88
CA HIS A 4 -0.12 -4.68 5.86
C HIS A 4 1.36 -4.63 5.45
N LEU A 5 1.98 -5.80 5.27
CA LEU A 5 3.31 -5.88 4.68
C LEU A 5 3.15 -6.09 3.18
N LEU A 6 3.73 -5.21 2.36
CA LEU A 6 3.76 -5.37 0.91
C LEU A 6 4.76 -6.47 0.53
N ASP A 7 4.33 -7.34 -0.37
CA ASP A 7 5.17 -8.37 -0.97
C ASP A 7 5.68 -7.92 -2.36
N ALA A 8 6.13 -8.89 -3.16
CA ALA A 8 6.65 -8.62 -4.51
C ALA A 8 5.55 -8.20 -5.50
N ASP A 9 4.27 -8.42 -5.17
CA ASP A 9 3.16 -8.05 -6.04
C ASP A 9 2.88 -6.54 -5.95
N LEU A 10 2.31 -6.00 -7.03
CA LEU A 10 1.92 -4.59 -7.11
C LEU A 10 0.52 -4.32 -6.51
N HIS A 11 0.04 -5.23 -5.66
CA HIS A 11 -1.27 -5.12 -5.05
C HIS A 11 -1.22 -4.26 -3.77
N PHE A 12 -2.15 -3.31 -3.68
CA PHE A 12 -2.37 -2.52 -2.46
C PHE A 12 -3.66 -2.97 -1.76
N PRO A 13 -3.66 -3.07 -0.42
CA PRO A 13 -4.89 -3.27 0.34
C PRO A 13 -5.89 -2.14 0.07
N PRO A 14 -7.20 -2.37 0.25
CA PRO A 14 -8.18 -1.31 0.10
C PRO A 14 -7.93 -0.19 1.11
N VAL A 15 -8.04 1.07 0.68
CA VAL A 15 -7.81 2.26 1.54
C VAL A 15 -8.70 2.31 2.78
N SER A 16 -9.87 1.67 2.74
CA SER A 16 -10.78 1.54 3.89
C SER A 16 -10.24 0.65 5.01
N ALA A 17 -9.17 -0.11 4.77
CA ALA A 17 -8.46 -0.88 5.79
C ALA A 17 -7.41 -0.05 6.55
N ALA A 18 -7.17 1.21 6.14
CA ALA A 18 -6.22 2.09 6.82
C ALA A 18 -6.70 2.40 8.25
N GLY A 19 -5.75 2.56 9.17
CA GLY A 19 -6.07 3.04 10.52
C GLY A 19 -6.52 4.50 10.53
N ASP A 20 -6.92 5.01 11.69
CA ASP A 20 -7.49 6.36 11.87
C ASP A 20 -6.60 7.52 11.37
N HIS A 21 -5.30 7.25 11.16
CA HIS A 21 -4.32 8.20 10.64
C HIS A 21 -3.87 7.92 9.20
N GLY A 22 -4.55 7.02 8.48
CA GLY A 22 -4.26 6.70 7.09
C GLY A 22 -3.09 5.72 6.88
N LEU A 23 -2.46 5.22 7.96
CA LEU A 23 -1.40 4.23 7.82
C LEU A 23 -2.00 2.87 7.40
N LEU A 24 -1.64 2.42 6.19
CA LEU A 24 -2.20 1.25 5.53
C LEU A 24 -1.21 0.09 5.42
N ALA A 25 -0.01 0.35 4.88
CA ALA A 25 0.98 -0.68 4.58
C ALA A 25 2.42 -0.19 4.74
N VAL A 26 3.37 -1.13 4.89
CA VAL A 26 4.82 -0.91 4.90
C VAL A 26 5.54 -1.99 4.07
N GLY A 27 6.79 -1.74 3.70
CA GLY A 27 7.61 -2.69 2.91
C GLY A 27 7.56 -2.42 1.40
N GLY A 28 7.93 -3.42 0.61
CA GLY A 28 8.05 -3.30 -0.85
C GLY A 28 9.31 -2.54 -1.29
N ASP A 29 9.19 -1.84 -2.42
CA ASP A 29 10.25 -1.05 -3.05
C ASP A 29 9.72 0.31 -3.54
N LEU A 30 10.57 1.09 -4.21
CA LEU A 30 10.19 2.35 -4.85
C LEU A 30 10.29 2.26 -6.38
N SER A 31 10.00 1.09 -6.95
CA SER A 31 9.97 0.93 -8.40
C SER A 31 8.87 1.80 -9.03
N PRO A 32 9.07 2.32 -10.26
CA PRO A 32 8.05 3.13 -10.93
C PRO A 32 6.69 2.44 -11.02
N ALA A 33 6.68 1.13 -11.30
CA ALA A 33 5.44 0.37 -11.42
C ALA A 33 4.65 0.33 -10.10
N ARG A 34 5.32 0.16 -8.96
CA ARG A 34 4.67 0.17 -7.65
C ARG A 34 4.15 1.56 -7.26
N LEU A 35 4.93 2.60 -7.56
CA LEU A 35 4.48 3.96 -7.31
C LEU A 35 3.23 4.27 -8.14
N MET A 36 3.22 3.95 -9.44
CA MET A 36 2.04 4.14 -10.29
C MET A 36 0.83 3.37 -9.74
N ALA A 37 1.00 2.10 -9.37
CA ALA A 37 -0.07 1.30 -8.78
C ALA A 37 -0.62 1.92 -7.48
N ALA A 38 0.24 2.48 -6.61
CA ALA A 38 -0.21 3.17 -5.40
C ALA A 38 -1.09 4.38 -5.75
N TYR A 39 -0.62 5.26 -6.65
CA TYR A 39 -1.38 6.45 -7.06
C TYR A 39 -2.71 6.11 -7.75
N GLU A 40 -2.79 5.00 -8.48
CA GLU A 40 -4.03 4.54 -9.12
C GLU A 40 -5.08 4.03 -8.12
N HIS A 41 -4.65 3.49 -6.96
CA HIS A 41 -5.53 2.85 -5.98
C HIS A 41 -5.85 3.72 -4.76
N GLY A 42 -5.21 4.89 -4.64
CA GLY A 42 -5.43 5.88 -3.57
C GLY A 42 -4.70 5.56 -2.27
#